data_AF-A0A9P4LZZ7-F1
#
_entry.id   AF-A0A9P4LZZ7-F1
#
_cell.length_a   1.000
_cell.length_b   1.000
_cell.length_c   1.000
_cell.angle_alpha   90.00
_cell.angle_beta   90.00
_cell.angle_gamma   90.00
#
_symmetry.space_group_name_H-M   'P 1'
#
loop_
_entity.id
_entity.type
_entity.pdbx_description
1 polymer ?
#
loop_
_entity_poly.entity_id
_entity_poly.type
_entity_poly.pdbx_seq_one_letter_code
_entity_poly.pdbx_strand_id
1 'polypeptide(L)'
;MPPKFQPTAYPGTVHQFTPRLTAFEPQASPPRTTTPNTLLWIGGLGDSLLTVSYPLTLASLLPPTWSLAQVLLSSAGSGWGTTTLAADASELAHCVAYFRDLRPDSKIVLMGHSTGCQDCMEYVVGPGSADRPPVDGIVLQAPVSDREALAEALPGDLLGRSIELARDWCRAGKGDDVLPRAATRHVLGSHVSAKRWLSLASPDKDGDDDYFSSDLPMWRIRASFGKIPRRTPLLVLFGGEDEFVPGWVDRKGLVGRWMDVVREGGGVVDDADGGVVPGAHHNLMEDGEEVVGDLCRRVVRYLENLGDGEFGMEEQV
;
A
#
# COMPACT_ATOMS: atom_id res chain seq x y z
N MET A 1 -19.22 4.10 -19.26
CA MET A 1 -18.41 3.06 -19.92
C MET A 1 -17.00 3.27 -19.44
N PRO A 2 -16.28 2.23 -18.96
CA PRO A 2 -14.89 2.41 -18.59
C PRO A 2 -14.11 2.99 -19.78
N PRO A 3 -13.15 3.90 -19.54
CA PRO A 3 -12.34 4.46 -20.61
C PRO A 3 -11.69 3.32 -21.40
N LYS A 4 -11.73 3.42 -22.73
CA LYS A 4 -11.13 2.42 -23.61
C LYS A 4 -9.64 2.35 -23.32
N PHE A 5 -9.12 1.15 -23.05
CA PHE A 5 -7.68 0.94 -22.87
C PHE A 5 -6.87 1.57 -24.00
N GLN A 6 -5.89 2.39 -23.63
CA GLN A 6 -4.95 3.01 -24.55
C GLN A 6 -3.57 2.41 -24.30
N PRO A 7 -2.96 1.74 -25.30
CA PRO A 7 -1.58 1.28 -25.18
C PRO A 7 -0.63 2.46 -24.97
N THR A 8 0.29 2.32 -24.03
CA THR A 8 1.30 3.34 -23.69
C THR A 8 2.69 2.70 -23.58
N ALA A 9 3.74 3.51 -23.63
CA ALA A 9 5.13 3.09 -23.44
C ALA A 9 5.90 4.19 -22.71
N TYR A 10 6.78 3.79 -21.78
CA TYR A 10 7.56 4.71 -20.97
C TYR A 10 9.03 4.31 -20.97
N PRO A 11 9.97 5.24 -21.22
CA PRO A 11 11.39 4.98 -21.04
C PRO A 11 11.72 4.82 -19.55
N GLY A 12 12.68 3.96 -19.21
CA GLY A 12 13.07 3.73 -17.83
C GLY A 12 14.09 2.61 -17.68
N THR A 13 14.41 2.28 -16.43
CA THR A 13 15.29 1.17 -16.05
C THR A 13 14.48 0.10 -15.32
N VAL A 14 14.65 -1.15 -15.74
CA VAL A 14 14.15 -2.31 -14.99
C VAL A 14 15.28 -2.80 -14.10
N HIS A 15 15.08 -2.67 -12.79
CA HIS A 15 15.97 -3.17 -11.77
C HIS A 15 15.58 -4.60 -11.44
N GLN A 16 16.56 -5.50 -11.40
CA GLN A 16 16.35 -6.86 -10.91
C GLN A 16 16.99 -6.96 -9.52
N PHE A 17 16.15 -6.99 -8.48
CA PHE A 17 16.61 -7.03 -7.08
C PHE A 17 16.63 -8.45 -6.50
N THR A 18 15.99 -9.41 -7.16
CA THR A 18 16.18 -10.86 -6.95
C THR A 18 16.16 -11.59 -8.30
N PRO A 19 16.51 -12.88 -8.39
CA PRO A 19 16.44 -13.62 -9.66
C PRO A 19 15.06 -13.64 -10.33
N ARG A 20 13.97 -13.31 -9.62
CA ARG A 20 12.59 -13.37 -10.13
C ARG A 20 11.76 -12.10 -9.95
N LEU A 21 12.26 -11.11 -9.22
CA LEU A 21 11.51 -9.90 -8.90
C LEU A 21 12.21 -8.66 -9.44
N THR A 22 11.41 -7.71 -9.88
CA THR A 22 11.88 -6.51 -10.56
C THR A 22 11.18 -5.25 -10.07
N ALA A 23 11.83 -4.11 -10.27
CA ALA A 23 11.21 -2.80 -10.11
C ALA A 23 11.43 -1.98 -11.38
N PHE A 24 10.45 -1.19 -11.80
CA PHE A 24 10.56 -0.28 -12.94
C PHE A 24 10.70 1.15 -12.47
N GLU A 25 11.83 1.77 -12.77
CA GLU A 25 12.11 3.18 -12.54
C GLU A 25 11.94 3.97 -13.84
N PRO A 26 10.91 4.82 -13.98
CA PRO A 26 10.73 5.67 -15.15
C PRO A 26 11.91 6.65 -15.31
N GLN A 27 12.31 6.90 -16.55
CA GLN A 27 13.39 7.83 -16.85
C GLN A 27 12.98 9.26 -16.44
N ALA A 28 13.82 9.89 -15.62
CA ALA A 28 13.64 11.29 -15.25
C ALA A 28 13.83 12.23 -16.46
N SER A 29 13.05 13.31 -16.49
CA SER A 29 13.18 14.38 -17.49
C SER A 29 13.12 15.74 -16.79
N PRO A 30 14.22 16.51 -16.74
CA PRO A 30 15.54 16.21 -17.32
C PRO A 30 16.28 15.06 -16.60
N PRO A 31 17.33 14.49 -17.21
CA PRO A 31 18.18 13.48 -16.56
C PRO A 31 18.79 14.01 -15.26
N ARG A 32 18.86 13.14 -14.25
CA ARG A 32 19.39 13.49 -12.92
C ARG A 32 20.89 13.67 -12.96
N THR A 33 21.39 14.66 -12.22
CA THR A 33 22.82 14.96 -12.10
C THR A 33 23.43 14.49 -10.79
N THR A 34 22.59 14.08 -9.82
CA THR A 34 22.98 13.57 -8.51
C THR A 34 22.22 12.29 -8.20
N THR A 35 22.73 11.50 -7.25
CA THR A 35 22.05 10.30 -6.73
C THR A 35 20.76 10.72 -6.00
N PRO A 36 19.58 10.25 -6.42
CA PRO A 36 18.33 10.61 -5.78
C PRO A 36 17.98 9.70 -4.60
N ASN A 37 17.13 10.18 -3.69
CA ASN A 37 16.29 9.37 -2.81
C ASN A 37 15.30 8.54 -3.63
N THR A 38 14.74 7.49 -3.02
CA THR A 38 13.87 6.54 -3.72
C THR A 38 12.51 6.44 -3.07
N LEU A 39 11.46 6.70 -3.84
CA LEU A 39 10.07 6.37 -3.54
C LEU A 39 9.74 5.02 -4.20
N LEU A 40 9.61 3.97 -3.40
CA LEU A 40 9.16 2.66 -3.86
C LEU A 40 7.63 2.65 -3.85
N TRP A 41 7.02 2.51 -5.03
CA TRP A 41 5.58 2.43 -5.19
C TRP A 41 5.13 0.97 -5.27
N ILE A 42 4.14 0.59 -4.46
CA ILE A 42 3.60 -0.76 -4.34
C ILE A 42 2.11 -0.72 -4.71
N GLY A 43 1.74 -1.48 -5.74
CA GLY A 43 0.36 -1.56 -6.25
C GLY A 43 -0.55 -2.43 -5.38
N GLY A 44 -1.85 -2.39 -5.67
CA GLY A 44 -2.86 -3.21 -5.01
C GLY A 44 -3.03 -4.61 -5.63
N LEU A 45 -3.97 -5.39 -5.09
CA LEU A 45 -4.34 -6.70 -5.63
C LEU A 45 -4.79 -6.54 -7.09
N GLY A 46 -4.18 -7.29 -8.00
CA GLY A 46 -4.46 -7.18 -9.43
C GLY A 46 -3.55 -6.20 -10.18
N ASP A 47 -2.88 -5.29 -9.48
CA ASP A 47 -1.98 -4.34 -10.10
C ASP A 47 -0.66 -4.96 -10.52
N SER A 48 -0.13 -4.41 -11.60
CA SER A 48 1.20 -4.67 -12.12
C SER A 48 1.77 -3.32 -12.57
N LEU A 49 2.92 -3.36 -13.23
CA LEU A 49 3.49 -2.16 -13.83
C LEU A 49 2.47 -1.48 -14.74
N LEU A 50 2.28 -0.17 -14.53
CA LEU A 50 1.42 0.67 -15.36
C LEU A 50 -0.08 0.32 -15.33
N THR A 51 -0.55 -0.54 -14.41
CA THR A 51 -2.00 -0.78 -14.24
C THR A 51 -2.72 0.51 -13.81
N VAL A 52 -2.07 1.28 -12.94
CA VAL A 52 -2.53 2.61 -12.49
C VAL A 52 -1.62 3.69 -13.08
N SER A 53 -2.20 4.81 -13.49
CA SER A 53 -1.49 5.85 -14.26
C SER A 53 -0.81 6.92 -13.40
N TYR A 54 -1.39 7.29 -12.25
CA TYR A 54 -0.88 8.39 -11.42
C TYR A 54 0.57 8.23 -10.92
N PRO A 55 1.15 7.02 -10.72
CA PRO A 55 2.56 6.90 -10.34
C PRO A 55 3.51 7.51 -11.37
N LEU A 56 3.14 7.52 -12.66
CA LEU A 56 3.93 8.15 -13.71
C LEU A 56 3.76 9.68 -13.69
N THR A 57 2.55 10.17 -13.43
CA THR A 57 2.30 11.59 -13.18
C THR A 57 3.12 12.06 -11.99
N LEU A 58 3.08 11.33 -10.87
CA LEU A 58 3.88 11.60 -9.69
C LEU A 58 5.38 11.60 -10.02
N ALA A 59 5.89 10.58 -10.71
CA ALA A 59 7.29 10.51 -11.11
C ALA A 59 7.75 11.73 -11.94
N SER A 60 6.87 12.31 -12.75
CA SER A 60 7.15 13.53 -13.53
C SER A 60 7.14 14.82 -12.69
N LEU A 61 6.50 14.81 -11.52
CA LEU A 61 6.39 15.94 -10.61
C LEU A 61 7.41 15.87 -9.47
N LEU A 62 8.10 14.74 -9.28
CA LEU A 62 9.11 14.61 -8.24
C LEU A 62 10.28 15.58 -8.47
N PRO A 63 10.84 16.17 -7.40
CA PRO A 63 12.04 16.98 -7.50
C PRO A 63 13.23 16.13 -7.97
N PRO A 64 14.30 16.75 -8.51
CA PRO A 64 15.49 16.01 -8.99
C PRO A 64 16.16 15.14 -7.92
N THR A 65 15.92 15.44 -6.64
CA THR A 65 16.39 14.71 -5.46
C THR A 65 15.62 13.42 -5.16
N TRP A 66 14.47 13.17 -5.79
CA TRP A 66 13.63 11.98 -5.54
C TRP A 66 13.25 11.27 -6.81
N SER A 67 13.42 9.95 -6.88
CA SER A 67 12.93 9.11 -7.97
C SER A 67 11.87 8.14 -7.51
N LEU A 68 11.04 7.66 -8.43
CA LEU A 68 10.01 6.66 -8.18
C LEU A 68 10.38 5.36 -8.87
N ALA A 69 10.26 4.24 -8.17
CA ALA A 69 10.32 2.92 -8.77
C ALA A 69 9.04 2.14 -8.41
N GLN A 70 8.34 1.61 -9.43
CA GLN A 70 7.21 0.70 -9.24
C GLN A 70 7.74 -0.70 -8.96
N VAL A 71 7.43 -1.26 -7.80
CA VAL A 71 7.92 -2.57 -7.36
C VAL A 71 6.98 -3.66 -7.85
N LEU A 72 7.53 -4.72 -8.45
CA LEU A 72 6.80 -5.90 -8.89
C LEU A 72 7.14 -7.09 -7.99
N LEU A 73 6.31 -7.30 -6.97
CA LEU A 73 6.37 -8.44 -6.04
C LEU A 73 5.75 -9.69 -6.68
N SER A 74 5.91 -10.85 -6.03
CA SER A 74 5.26 -12.09 -6.48
C SER A 74 3.73 -12.03 -6.36
N SER A 75 3.20 -11.12 -5.54
CA SER A 75 1.77 -10.83 -5.40
C SER A 75 1.17 -10.00 -6.53
N ALA A 76 1.99 -9.39 -7.40
CA ALA A 76 1.49 -8.57 -8.49
C ALA A 76 0.62 -9.36 -9.49
N GLY A 77 -0.28 -8.65 -10.17
CA GLY A 77 -1.18 -9.20 -11.18
C GLY A 77 -2.10 -10.27 -10.58
N SER A 78 -1.92 -11.53 -10.97
CA SER A 78 -2.75 -12.64 -10.46
C SER A 78 -2.08 -13.43 -9.32
N GLY A 79 -0.91 -13.02 -8.84
CA GLY A 79 -0.14 -13.76 -7.84
C GLY A 79 -0.66 -13.63 -6.40
N TRP A 80 -1.26 -12.48 -6.06
CA TRP A 80 -1.68 -12.11 -4.70
C TRP A 80 -2.59 -13.11 -3.99
N GLY A 81 -3.34 -13.92 -4.74
CA GLY A 81 -4.26 -14.89 -4.16
C GLY A 81 -3.55 -16.07 -3.50
N THR A 82 -2.27 -16.29 -3.82
CA THR A 82 -1.47 -17.43 -3.32
C THR A 82 -0.22 -17.02 -2.56
N THR A 83 -0.02 -15.71 -2.34
CA THR A 83 1.04 -15.16 -1.49
C THR A 83 0.45 -14.70 -0.15
N THR A 84 1.28 -14.07 0.68
CA THR A 84 0.89 -13.55 2.01
C THR A 84 1.58 -12.22 2.22
N LEU A 85 1.02 -11.33 3.06
CA LEU A 85 1.69 -10.07 3.41
C LEU A 85 3.09 -10.28 3.97
N ALA A 86 3.30 -11.34 4.76
CA ALA A 86 4.63 -11.66 5.30
C ALA A 86 5.65 -11.98 4.19
N ALA A 87 5.21 -12.63 3.12
CA ALA A 87 6.04 -12.89 1.94
C ALA A 87 6.33 -11.58 1.20
N ASP A 88 5.31 -10.75 0.97
CA ASP A 88 5.42 -9.46 0.29
C ASP A 88 6.38 -8.52 1.05
N ALA A 89 6.28 -8.46 2.38
CA ALA A 89 7.20 -7.70 3.23
C ALA A 89 8.65 -8.25 3.20
N SER A 90 8.82 -9.57 3.10
CA SER A 90 10.14 -10.19 2.92
C SER A 90 10.74 -9.88 1.54
N GLU A 91 9.92 -9.85 0.49
CA GLU A 91 10.35 -9.48 -0.86
C GLU A 91 10.68 -8.00 -0.95
N LEU A 92 9.88 -7.13 -0.33
CA LEU A 92 10.15 -5.70 -0.18
C LEU A 92 11.46 -5.45 0.56
N ALA A 93 11.81 -6.25 1.57
CA ALA A 93 13.08 -6.09 2.27
C ALA A 93 14.29 -6.27 1.34
N HIS A 94 14.21 -7.20 0.38
CA HIS A 94 15.23 -7.34 -0.66
C HIS A 94 15.27 -6.13 -1.61
N CYS A 95 14.10 -5.57 -1.97
CA CYS A 95 14.02 -4.37 -2.80
C CYS A 95 14.63 -3.15 -2.10
N VAL A 96 14.30 -2.93 -0.82
CA VAL A 96 14.85 -1.85 0.00
C VAL A 96 16.37 -2.01 0.14
N ALA A 97 16.86 -3.22 0.43
CA ALA A 97 18.31 -3.48 0.49
C ALA A 97 18.99 -3.16 -0.84
N TYR A 98 18.42 -3.60 -1.97
CA TYR A 98 18.95 -3.33 -3.30
C TYR A 98 19.05 -1.83 -3.60
N PHE A 99 17.99 -1.04 -3.34
CA PHE A 99 18.03 0.40 -3.60
C PHE A 99 18.95 1.15 -2.63
N ARG A 100 19.11 0.65 -1.39
CA ARG A 100 20.07 1.20 -0.43
C ARG A 100 21.52 0.96 -0.88
N ASP A 101 21.83 -0.23 -1.39
CA ASP A 101 23.14 -0.55 -1.96
C ASP A 101 23.43 0.22 -3.26
N LEU A 102 22.40 0.38 -4.09
CA LEU A 102 22.49 1.16 -5.34
C LEU A 102 22.73 2.66 -5.06
N ARG A 103 22.19 3.16 -3.94
CA ARG A 103 22.21 4.59 -3.57
C ARG A 103 22.52 4.75 -2.09
N PRO A 104 23.80 4.57 -1.69
CA PRO A 104 24.23 4.75 -0.32
C PRO A 104 23.82 6.14 0.21
N ASP A 105 23.47 6.21 1.48
CA ASP A 105 23.08 7.44 2.20
C ASP A 105 21.82 8.16 1.68
N SER A 106 21.14 7.61 0.67
CA SER A 106 19.86 8.13 0.17
C SER A 106 18.68 7.65 1.03
N LYS A 107 17.61 8.44 1.08
CA LYS A 107 16.36 8.08 1.76
C LYS A 107 15.53 7.10 0.92
N ILE A 108 14.81 6.21 1.59
CA ILE A 108 13.85 5.29 0.95
C ILE A 108 12.48 5.45 1.61
N VAL A 109 11.46 5.75 0.82
CA VAL A 109 10.06 5.84 1.25
C VAL A 109 9.25 4.75 0.57
N LEU A 110 8.36 4.09 1.29
CA LEU A 110 7.38 3.17 0.70
C LEU A 110 6.07 3.91 0.46
N MET A 111 5.49 3.76 -0.72
CA MET A 111 4.16 4.27 -1.05
C MET A 111 3.27 3.12 -1.46
N GLY A 112 2.34 2.76 -0.59
CA GLY A 112 1.30 1.80 -0.87
C GLY A 112 0.13 2.46 -1.60
N HIS A 113 -0.36 1.80 -2.64
CA HIS A 113 -1.62 2.09 -3.30
C HIS A 113 -2.61 0.97 -2.99
N SER A 114 -3.83 1.30 -2.59
CA SER A 114 -4.86 0.29 -2.31
C SER A 114 -4.34 -0.74 -1.30
N THR A 115 -4.42 -2.04 -1.58
CA THR A 115 -3.89 -3.09 -0.71
C THR A 115 -2.36 -3.08 -0.59
N GLY A 116 -1.61 -2.41 -1.47
CA GLY A 116 -0.19 -2.13 -1.26
C GLY A 116 0.08 -1.30 0.00
N CYS A 117 -0.95 -0.64 0.55
CA CYS A 117 -0.89 -0.06 1.88
C CYS A 117 -0.72 -1.11 2.99
N GLN A 118 -1.29 -2.31 2.82
CA GLN A 118 -1.13 -3.42 3.75
C GLN A 118 0.31 -3.92 3.74
N ASP A 119 0.94 -3.99 2.57
CA ASP A 119 2.37 -4.32 2.46
C ASP A 119 3.25 -3.31 3.18
N CYS A 120 2.95 -2.01 3.06
CA CYS A 120 3.66 -0.97 3.79
C CYS A 120 3.50 -1.14 5.31
N MET A 121 2.28 -1.36 5.79
CA MET A 121 2.01 -1.59 7.21
C MET A 121 2.70 -2.86 7.71
N GLU A 122 2.55 -3.98 7.01
CA GLU A 122 3.21 -5.23 7.35
C GLU A 122 4.73 -5.06 7.39
N TYR A 123 5.32 -4.33 6.44
CA TYR A 123 6.74 -4.04 6.40
C TYR A 123 7.21 -3.31 7.68
N VAL A 124 6.50 -2.27 8.10
CA VAL A 124 6.93 -1.39 9.19
C VAL A 124 6.53 -1.88 10.59
N VAL A 125 5.42 -2.61 10.73
CA VAL A 125 4.87 -3.00 12.06
C VAL A 125 4.53 -4.48 12.19
N GLY A 126 4.53 -5.24 11.10
CA GLY A 126 4.27 -6.68 11.13
C GLY A 126 5.39 -7.50 11.79
N PRO A 127 5.17 -8.80 12.02
CA PRO A 127 6.18 -9.71 12.56
C PRO A 127 7.50 -9.66 11.77
N GLY A 128 8.63 -9.56 12.48
CA GLY A 128 9.96 -9.49 11.86
C GLY A 128 10.34 -8.11 11.31
N SER A 129 9.50 -7.08 11.45
CA SER A 129 9.78 -5.70 11.02
C SER A 129 11.08 -5.13 11.58
N ALA A 130 11.49 -5.54 12.79
CA ALA A 130 12.74 -5.11 13.42
C ALA A 130 14.00 -5.59 12.68
N ASP A 131 13.93 -6.70 11.94
CA ASP A 131 15.06 -7.29 11.22
C ASP A 131 15.14 -6.80 9.76
N ARG A 132 14.13 -6.05 9.29
CA ARG A 132 14.07 -5.53 7.92
C ARG A 132 14.87 -4.22 7.80
N PRO A 133 15.47 -3.92 6.63
CA PRO A 133 16.13 -2.65 6.41
C PRO A 133 15.22 -1.45 6.72
N PRO A 134 15.71 -0.43 7.43
CA PRO A 134 14.89 0.73 7.78
C PRO A 134 14.47 1.52 6.54
N VAL A 135 13.24 2.04 6.55
CA VAL A 135 12.72 3.04 5.61
C VAL A 135 12.48 4.38 6.31
N ASP A 136 12.65 5.46 5.55
CA ASP A 136 12.68 6.84 6.01
C ASP A 136 11.27 7.49 6.06
N GLY A 137 10.26 6.80 5.53
CA GLY A 137 8.88 7.26 5.54
C GLY A 137 7.92 6.27 4.87
N ILE A 138 6.63 6.44 5.11
CA ILE A 138 5.57 5.70 4.43
C ILE A 138 4.43 6.62 3.97
N VAL A 139 3.90 6.33 2.79
CA VAL A 139 2.71 6.96 2.21
C VAL A 139 1.65 5.89 1.98
N LEU A 140 0.45 6.09 2.52
CA LEU A 140 -0.69 5.18 2.33
C LEU A 140 -1.74 5.89 1.48
N GLN A 141 -1.86 5.53 0.21
CA GLN A 141 -2.87 6.08 -0.69
C GLN A 141 -4.02 5.08 -0.90
N ALA A 142 -5.24 5.57 -0.66
CA ALA A 142 -6.46 4.76 -0.59
C ALA A 142 -6.36 3.50 0.30
N PRO A 143 -5.91 3.63 1.57
CA PRO A 143 -5.88 2.50 2.50
C PRO A 143 -7.30 2.13 2.95
N VAL A 144 -7.95 1.26 2.20
CA VAL A 144 -9.32 0.78 2.46
C VAL A 144 -9.31 -0.64 3.03
N SER A 145 -10.41 -1.03 3.66
CA SER A 145 -10.59 -2.39 4.18
C SER A 145 -11.15 -3.31 3.11
N ASP A 146 -10.39 -4.36 2.76
CA ASP A 146 -10.92 -5.46 1.94
C ASP A 146 -12.12 -6.12 2.61
N ARG A 147 -12.11 -6.28 3.92
CA ARG A 147 -13.23 -6.89 4.64
C ARG A 147 -14.53 -6.12 4.45
N GLU A 148 -14.47 -4.80 4.61
CA GLU A 148 -15.65 -3.94 4.44
C GLU A 148 -16.06 -3.83 2.96
N ALA A 149 -15.08 -3.74 2.04
CA ALA A 149 -15.35 -3.76 0.60
C ALA A 149 -15.99 -5.08 0.14
N LEU A 150 -15.53 -6.23 0.64
CA LEU A 150 -16.10 -7.55 0.37
C LEU A 150 -17.53 -7.67 0.90
N ALA A 151 -17.80 -7.09 2.07
CA ALA A 151 -19.14 -7.10 2.67
C ALA A 151 -20.15 -6.27 1.85
N GLU A 152 -19.71 -5.16 1.24
CA GLU A 152 -20.54 -4.37 0.32
C GLU A 152 -20.70 -5.05 -1.06
N ALA A 153 -19.64 -5.67 -1.56
CA ALA A 153 -19.62 -6.24 -2.91
C ALA A 153 -20.34 -7.59 -3.04
N LEU A 154 -20.44 -8.38 -1.95
CA LEU A 154 -20.94 -9.75 -2.00
C LEU A 154 -22.21 -9.96 -1.17
N PRO A 155 -23.16 -10.79 -1.65
CA PRO A 155 -24.27 -11.25 -0.80
C PRO A 155 -23.75 -11.94 0.47
N GLY A 156 -24.34 -11.61 1.63
CA GLY A 156 -23.87 -12.11 2.93
C GLY A 156 -23.87 -13.64 3.06
N ASP A 157 -24.82 -14.34 2.42
CA ASP A 157 -24.86 -15.81 2.40
C ASP A 157 -23.73 -16.42 1.56
N LEU A 158 -23.29 -15.73 0.50
CA LEU A 158 -22.18 -16.15 -0.34
C LEU A 158 -20.86 -15.93 0.40
N LEU A 159 -20.67 -14.74 0.98
CA LEU A 159 -19.49 -14.42 1.76
C LEU A 159 -19.36 -15.37 2.96
N GLY A 160 -20.43 -15.57 3.74
CA GLY A 160 -20.43 -16.50 4.88
C GLY A 160 -20.02 -17.93 4.50
N ARG A 161 -20.62 -18.49 3.44
CA ARG A 161 -20.26 -19.85 2.97
C ARG A 161 -18.81 -19.96 2.50
N SER A 162 -18.29 -18.92 1.84
CA SER A 162 -16.89 -18.92 1.39
C SER A 162 -15.91 -18.89 2.57
N ILE A 163 -16.23 -18.13 3.63
CA ILE A 163 -15.44 -18.06 4.87
C ILE A 163 -15.47 -19.40 5.61
N GLU A 164 -16.64 -20.02 5.74
CA GLU A 164 -16.78 -21.34 6.39
C GLU A 164 -15.95 -22.40 5.66
N LEU A 165 -16.03 -22.44 4.33
CA LEU A 165 -15.22 -23.34 3.51
C LEU A 165 -13.71 -23.12 3.73
N ALA A 166 -13.28 -21.86 3.74
CA ALA A 166 -11.87 -21.52 3.96
C ALA A 166 -11.40 -21.92 5.36
N ARG A 167 -12.22 -21.72 6.39
CA ARG A 167 -11.95 -22.19 7.77
C ARG A 167 -11.80 -23.71 7.81
N ASP A 168 -12.71 -24.44 7.17
CA ASP A 168 -12.65 -25.91 7.13
C ASP A 168 -11.36 -26.41 6.46
N TRP A 169 -10.95 -25.77 5.36
CA TRP A 169 -9.69 -26.11 4.68
C TRP A 169 -8.48 -25.80 5.55
N CYS A 170 -8.46 -24.65 6.24
CA CYS A 170 -7.38 -24.33 7.18
C CYS A 170 -7.31 -25.34 8.33
N ARG A 171 -8.45 -25.72 8.94
CA ARG A 171 -8.49 -26.75 10.00
C ARG A 171 -8.04 -28.12 9.50
N ALA A 172 -8.26 -28.43 8.22
CA ALA A 172 -7.80 -29.66 7.58
C ALA A 172 -6.33 -29.62 7.12
N GLY A 173 -5.57 -28.55 7.42
CA GLY A 173 -4.19 -28.40 6.98
C GLY A 173 -4.02 -28.02 5.51
N LYS A 174 -5.09 -27.58 4.84
CA LYS A 174 -5.15 -27.19 3.42
C LYS A 174 -5.22 -25.67 3.25
N GLY A 175 -4.63 -24.93 4.17
CA GLY A 175 -4.71 -23.48 4.18
C GLY A 175 -4.06 -22.82 2.95
N ASP A 176 -3.02 -23.44 2.40
CA ASP A 176 -2.30 -22.93 1.22
C ASP A 176 -2.92 -23.41 -0.10
N ASP A 177 -3.91 -24.31 -0.05
CA ASP A 177 -4.61 -24.80 -1.24
C ASP A 177 -5.59 -23.74 -1.75
N VAL A 178 -5.64 -23.60 -3.08
CA VAL A 178 -6.56 -22.68 -3.78
C VAL A 178 -8.01 -23.15 -3.61
N LEU A 179 -8.85 -22.26 -3.11
CA LEU A 179 -10.28 -22.52 -2.94
C LEU A 179 -10.96 -22.79 -4.30
N PRO A 180 -12.05 -23.58 -4.31
CA PRO A 180 -12.84 -23.77 -5.52
C PRO A 180 -13.30 -22.43 -6.09
N ARG A 181 -13.13 -22.23 -7.41
CA ARG A 181 -13.51 -20.99 -8.11
C ARG A 181 -14.94 -20.53 -7.82
N ALA A 182 -15.87 -21.45 -7.55
CA ALA A 182 -17.25 -21.11 -7.18
C ALA A 182 -17.35 -20.27 -5.89
N ALA A 183 -16.39 -20.40 -4.97
CA ALA A 183 -16.33 -19.66 -3.72
C ALA A 183 -15.74 -18.25 -3.89
N THR A 184 -14.76 -18.06 -4.80
CA THR A 184 -13.96 -16.83 -4.88
C THR A 184 -14.12 -16.03 -6.17
N ARG A 185 -14.74 -16.57 -7.23
CA ARG A 185 -14.81 -15.92 -8.57
C ARG A 185 -15.38 -14.51 -8.59
N HIS A 186 -16.14 -14.14 -7.57
CA HIS A 186 -16.77 -12.84 -7.45
C HIS A 186 -15.80 -11.75 -6.96
N VAL A 187 -14.59 -12.15 -6.53
CA VAL A 187 -13.51 -11.25 -6.10
C VAL A 187 -12.40 -11.28 -7.13
N LEU A 188 -12.34 -10.24 -7.96
CA LEU A 188 -11.29 -10.00 -8.96
C LEU A 188 -10.97 -11.22 -9.87
N GLY A 189 -11.92 -12.14 -10.04
CA GLY A 189 -11.78 -13.34 -10.86
C GLY A 189 -10.64 -14.29 -10.49
N SER A 190 -10.03 -14.14 -9.30
CA SER A 190 -8.71 -14.71 -8.99
C SER A 190 -8.75 -15.98 -8.15
N HIS A 191 -7.65 -16.74 -8.21
CA HIS A 191 -7.42 -17.98 -7.50
C HIS A 191 -6.84 -17.66 -6.12
N VAL A 192 -7.65 -17.82 -5.06
CA VAL A 192 -7.26 -17.41 -3.70
C VAL A 192 -7.14 -18.64 -2.81
N SER A 193 -6.04 -18.76 -2.06
CA SER A 193 -5.85 -19.81 -1.06
C SER A 193 -6.81 -19.64 0.12
N ALA A 194 -7.07 -20.71 0.86
CA ALA A 194 -7.95 -20.65 2.02
C ALA A 194 -7.46 -19.66 3.09
N LYS A 195 -6.14 -19.63 3.38
CA LYS A 195 -5.55 -18.66 4.32
C LYS A 195 -5.66 -17.24 3.82
N ARG A 196 -5.30 -16.98 2.55
CA ARG A 196 -5.37 -15.63 1.99
C ARG A 196 -6.80 -15.09 1.99
N TRP A 197 -7.78 -15.95 1.71
CA TRP A 197 -9.19 -15.57 1.79
C TRP A 197 -9.61 -15.15 3.20
N LEU A 198 -9.21 -15.91 4.23
CA LEU A 198 -9.51 -15.55 5.63
C LEU A 198 -8.79 -14.29 6.08
N SER A 199 -7.59 -14.05 5.57
CA SER A 199 -6.83 -12.83 5.85
C SER A 199 -7.56 -11.58 5.33
N LEU A 200 -8.03 -11.60 4.08
CA LEU A 200 -8.77 -10.50 3.46
C LEU A 200 -10.19 -10.33 4.05
N ALA A 201 -10.91 -11.45 4.21
CA ALA A 201 -12.29 -11.43 4.71
C ALA A 201 -12.38 -11.24 6.24
N SER A 202 -11.28 -11.40 6.96
CA SER A 202 -11.08 -11.14 8.39
C SER A 202 -12.36 -11.23 9.25
N PRO A 203 -13.01 -12.42 9.28
CA PRO A 203 -14.32 -12.56 9.93
C PRO A 203 -14.28 -12.33 11.45
N ASP A 204 -13.12 -12.57 12.06
CA ASP A 204 -12.90 -12.40 13.50
C ASP A 204 -12.10 -11.11 13.81
N LYS A 205 -11.92 -10.23 12.81
CA LYS A 205 -11.14 -8.98 12.91
C LYS A 205 -9.67 -9.19 13.26
N ASP A 206 -9.15 -10.35 12.91
CA ASP A 206 -7.82 -10.80 13.24
C ASP A 206 -6.94 -11.14 12.02
N GLY A 207 -7.51 -11.09 10.80
CA GLY A 207 -6.80 -11.37 9.57
C GLY A 207 -5.58 -10.48 9.37
N ASP A 208 -4.57 -11.01 8.68
CA ASP A 208 -3.28 -10.31 8.51
C ASP A 208 -3.45 -9.03 7.66
N ASP A 209 -4.40 -9.01 6.72
CA ASP A 209 -4.71 -7.85 5.86
C ASP A 209 -5.54 -6.76 6.55
N ASP A 210 -6.15 -7.06 7.70
CA ASP A 210 -7.16 -6.22 8.32
C ASP A 210 -6.56 -5.11 9.19
N TYR A 211 -5.89 -4.16 8.51
CA TYR A 211 -5.32 -2.95 9.08
C TYR A 211 -6.28 -1.76 9.09
N PHE A 212 -7.22 -1.70 8.12
CA PHE A 212 -7.94 -0.47 7.78
C PHE A 212 -9.45 -0.52 8.02
N SER A 213 -9.97 -1.62 8.54
CA SER A 213 -11.39 -1.71 8.88
C SER A 213 -11.82 -0.64 9.88
N SER A 214 -12.94 0.02 9.57
CA SER A 214 -13.42 1.16 10.35
C SER A 214 -13.86 0.82 11.78
N ASP A 215 -14.18 -0.45 12.02
CA ASP A 215 -14.70 -0.95 13.30
C ASP A 215 -13.66 -1.77 14.13
N LEU A 216 -12.37 -1.71 13.76
CA LEU A 216 -11.32 -2.40 14.49
C LEU A 216 -11.27 -1.92 15.95
N PRO A 217 -11.11 -2.85 16.91
CA PRO A 217 -10.97 -2.46 18.30
C PRO A 217 -9.66 -1.68 18.51
N MET A 218 -9.67 -0.69 19.41
CA MET A 218 -8.52 0.19 19.65
C MET A 218 -7.20 -0.54 19.94
N TRP A 219 -7.25 -1.72 20.56
CA TRP A 219 -6.04 -2.51 20.82
C TRP A 219 -5.38 -3.00 19.53
N ARG A 220 -6.14 -3.31 18.46
CA ARG A 220 -5.59 -3.66 17.14
C ARG A 220 -4.94 -2.44 16.50
N ILE A 221 -5.63 -1.29 16.51
CA ILE A 221 -5.11 -0.03 15.94
C ILE A 221 -3.80 0.39 16.65
N ARG A 222 -3.73 0.26 17.99
CA ARG A 222 -2.51 0.52 18.76
C ARG A 222 -1.40 -0.51 18.51
N ALA A 223 -1.76 -1.75 18.21
CA ALA A 223 -0.79 -2.80 17.84
C ALA A 223 -0.24 -2.63 16.42
N SER A 224 -0.92 -1.87 15.55
CA SER A 224 -0.46 -1.52 14.21
C SER A 224 0.03 -0.07 14.12
N PHE A 225 -0.85 0.90 13.88
CA PHE A 225 -0.52 2.32 13.75
C PHE A 225 0.30 2.85 14.94
N GLY A 226 -0.03 2.41 16.15
CA GLY A 226 0.69 2.81 17.37
C GLY A 226 2.10 2.25 17.49
N LYS A 227 2.53 1.41 16.56
CA LYS A 227 3.87 0.83 16.45
C LYS A 227 4.70 1.43 15.33
N ILE A 228 4.15 2.34 14.52
CA ILE A 228 4.91 3.00 13.45
C ILE A 228 6.10 3.75 14.09
N PRO A 229 7.34 3.42 13.71
CA PRO A 229 8.51 4.04 14.31
C PRO A 229 8.56 5.54 14.07
N ARG A 230 9.05 6.32 15.06
CA ARG A 230 9.27 7.77 14.93
C ARG A 230 10.10 8.15 13.69
N ARG A 231 11.06 7.30 13.32
CA ARG A 231 11.93 7.49 12.14
C ARG A 231 11.25 7.30 10.79
N THR A 232 9.97 6.94 10.78
CA THR A 232 9.20 6.63 9.57
C THR A 232 7.90 7.45 9.61
N PRO A 233 7.96 8.76 9.34
CA PRO A 233 6.78 9.61 9.30
C PRO A 233 5.72 9.04 8.34
N LEU A 234 4.44 9.15 8.70
CA LEU A 234 3.32 8.63 7.92
C LEU A 234 2.56 9.76 7.21
N LEU A 235 2.33 9.61 5.91
CA LEU A 235 1.35 10.36 5.13
C LEU A 235 0.17 9.45 4.76
N VAL A 236 -1.05 9.82 5.16
CA VAL A 236 -2.29 9.11 4.76
C VAL A 236 -3.04 9.94 3.73
N LEU A 237 -3.38 9.35 2.58
CA LEU A 237 -4.13 9.99 1.50
C LEU A 237 -5.38 9.16 1.22
N PHE A 238 -6.46 9.48 1.93
CA PHE A 238 -7.72 8.73 1.89
C PHE A 238 -8.67 9.32 0.83
N GLY A 239 -9.23 8.49 -0.06
CA GLY A 239 -10.09 8.98 -1.13
C GLY A 239 -11.43 9.54 -0.61
N GLY A 240 -11.78 10.77 -1.00
CA GLY A 240 -13.03 11.40 -0.61
C GLY A 240 -14.28 10.77 -1.26
N GLU A 241 -14.12 10.24 -2.47
CA GLU A 241 -15.16 9.60 -3.28
C GLU A 241 -14.82 8.12 -3.54
N ASP A 242 -13.96 7.51 -2.71
CA ASP A 242 -13.53 6.12 -2.86
C ASP A 242 -14.72 5.17 -2.80
N GLU A 243 -14.93 4.45 -3.91
CA GLU A 243 -16.06 3.57 -4.16
C GLU A 243 -16.02 2.24 -3.39
N PHE A 244 -14.88 1.89 -2.80
CA PHE A 244 -14.75 0.69 -1.95
C PHE A 244 -15.01 0.99 -0.48
N VAL A 245 -15.18 2.26 -0.11
CA VAL A 245 -15.47 2.67 1.26
C VAL A 245 -16.99 2.73 1.47
N PRO A 246 -17.57 1.94 2.39
CA PRO A 246 -19.00 1.98 2.65
C PRO A 246 -19.50 3.38 3.03
N GLY A 247 -20.69 3.76 2.56
CA GLY A 247 -21.23 5.10 2.77
C GLY A 247 -21.51 5.49 4.23
N TRP A 248 -21.53 4.52 5.15
CA TRP A 248 -21.71 4.73 6.59
C TRP A 248 -20.40 5.03 7.32
N VAL A 249 -19.24 4.87 6.69
CA VAL A 249 -17.93 5.13 7.29
C VAL A 249 -17.66 6.63 7.38
N ASP A 250 -17.39 7.13 8.58
CA ASP A 250 -16.85 8.47 8.78
C ASP A 250 -15.37 8.50 8.37
N ARG A 251 -15.11 8.83 7.10
CA ARG A 251 -13.76 8.88 6.51
C ARG A 251 -12.81 9.77 7.31
N LYS A 252 -13.26 10.98 7.70
CA LYS A 252 -12.43 11.95 8.43
C LYS A 252 -12.15 11.46 9.85
N GLY A 253 -13.16 10.98 10.55
CA GLY A 253 -13.00 10.42 11.89
C GLY A 253 -12.12 9.15 11.91
N LEU A 254 -12.20 8.32 10.87
CA LEU A 254 -11.36 7.13 10.72
C LEU A 254 -9.89 7.49 10.54
N VAL A 255 -9.56 8.36 9.58
CA VAL A 255 -8.18 8.81 9.34
C VAL A 255 -7.62 9.55 10.56
N GLY A 256 -8.41 10.43 11.18
CA GLY A 256 -8.02 11.12 12.40
C GLY A 256 -7.66 10.15 13.52
N ARG A 257 -8.47 9.10 13.72
CA ARG A 257 -8.20 8.05 14.72
C ARG A 257 -6.87 7.34 14.49
N TRP A 258 -6.54 7.02 13.24
CA TRP A 258 -5.24 6.40 12.93
C TRP A 258 -4.09 7.33 13.25
N MET A 259 -4.17 8.59 12.80
CA MET A 259 -3.13 9.60 13.03
C MET A 259 -2.93 9.87 14.52
N ASP A 260 -4.01 9.95 15.29
CA ASP A 260 -3.96 10.12 16.75
C ASP A 260 -3.24 8.95 17.42
N VAL A 261 -3.52 7.71 17.00
CA VAL A 261 -2.85 6.52 17.55
C VAL A 261 -1.36 6.47 17.19
N VAL A 262 -0.96 6.92 15.99
CA VAL A 262 0.46 7.06 15.63
C VAL A 262 1.15 8.02 16.60
N ARG A 263 0.54 9.18 16.87
CA ARG A 263 1.09 10.17 17.82
C ARG A 263 1.13 9.65 19.25
N GLU A 264 0.08 8.95 19.71
CA GLU A 264 0.06 8.26 21.03
C GLU A 264 1.24 7.28 21.17
N GLY A 265 1.61 6.60 20.09
CA GLY A 265 2.74 5.67 20.03
C GLY A 265 4.13 6.34 19.93
N GLY A 266 4.20 7.67 19.84
CA GLY A 266 5.44 8.43 19.66
C GLY A 266 5.93 8.52 18.20
N GLY A 267 5.11 8.06 17.25
CA GLY A 267 5.34 8.21 15.81
C GLY A 267 5.09 9.64 15.31
N VAL A 268 5.33 9.87 14.02
CA VAL A 268 5.14 11.17 13.35
C VAL A 268 4.17 10.99 12.18
N VAL A 269 3.27 11.96 12.01
CA VAL A 269 2.33 12.02 10.88
C VAL A 269 2.48 13.37 10.19
N ASP A 270 2.25 13.40 8.88
CA ASP A 270 2.12 14.64 8.13
C ASP A 270 0.68 15.17 8.24
N ASP A 271 0.49 16.13 9.14
CA ASP A 271 -0.79 16.79 9.41
C ASP A 271 -1.18 17.81 8.34
N ALA A 272 -0.20 18.38 7.64
CA ALA A 272 -0.45 19.43 6.66
C ALA A 272 -0.98 18.84 5.36
N ASP A 273 -0.40 17.72 4.93
CA ASP A 273 -0.67 17.10 3.65
C ASP A 273 -1.49 15.81 3.74
N GLY A 274 -1.56 15.19 4.92
CA GLY A 274 -2.37 14.00 5.18
C GLY A 274 -3.86 14.29 5.37
N GLY A 275 -4.69 13.27 5.13
CA GLY A 275 -6.13 13.33 5.35
C GLY A 275 -6.95 12.80 4.18
N VAL A 276 -8.19 13.29 4.09
CA VAL A 276 -9.10 12.98 2.98
C VAL A 276 -8.79 13.88 1.79
N VAL A 277 -8.54 13.27 0.63
CA VAL A 277 -8.33 13.95 -0.66
C VAL A 277 -9.70 14.17 -1.32
N PRO A 278 -10.20 15.42 -1.42
CA PRO A 278 -11.53 15.68 -1.97
C PRO A 278 -11.65 15.22 -3.43
N GLY A 279 -12.76 14.57 -3.76
CA GLY A 279 -13.05 14.13 -5.13
C GLY A 279 -12.27 12.90 -5.60
N ALA A 280 -11.30 12.41 -4.83
CA ALA A 280 -10.49 11.26 -5.21
C ALA A 280 -11.25 9.93 -5.11
N HIS A 281 -11.32 9.22 -6.24
CA HIS A 281 -11.72 7.81 -6.32
C HIS A 281 -10.53 6.90 -6.01
N HIS A 282 -10.78 5.59 -5.87
CA HIS A 282 -9.82 4.64 -5.32
C HIS A 282 -8.45 4.64 -6.03
N ASN A 283 -8.45 4.58 -7.37
CA ASN A 283 -7.24 4.50 -8.19
C ASN A 283 -6.96 5.75 -9.04
N LEU A 284 -7.76 6.80 -8.88
CA LEU A 284 -7.69 8.06 -9.63
C LEU A 284 -7.84 7.95 -11.17
N MET A 285 -8.19 6.79 -11.72
CA MET A 285 -8.22 6.58 -13.18
C MET A 285 -9.37 7.32 -13.87
N GLU A 286 -10.44 7.62 -13.13
CA GLU A 286 -11.60 8.38 -13.60
C GLU A 286 -11.55 9.85 -13.14
N ASP A 287 -10.50 10.23 -12.41
CA ASP A 287 -10.37 11.55 -11.82
C ASP A 287 -9.75 12.57 -12.77
N GLY A 288 -10.16 13.83 -12.61
CA GLY A 288 -9.60 14.96 -13.34
C GLY A 288 -8.19 15.33 -12.87
N GLU A 289 -7.46 16.06 -13.73
CA GLU A 289 -6.09 16.52 -13.46
C GLU A 289 -5.94 17.29 -12.14
N GLU A 290 -6.98 17.99 -11.70
CA GLU A 290 -6.97 18.73 -10.43
C GLU A 290 -6.82 17.80 -9.22
N VAL A 291 -7.59 16.71 -9.18
CA VAL A 291 -7.61 15.74 -8.08
C VAL A 291 -6.33 14.91 -8.08
N VAL A 292 -5.93 14.39 -9.25
CA VAL A 292 -4.65 13.69 -9.43
C VAL A 292 -3.48 14.59 -9.03
N GLY A 293 -3.54 15.85 -9.45
CA GLY A 293 -2.53 16.86 -9.15
C GLY A 293 -2.47 17.22 -7.67
N ASP A 294 -3.60 17.32 -6.97
CA ASP A 294 -3.62 17.56 -5.51
C ASP A 294 -2.93 16.43 -4.78
N LEU A 295 -3.29 15.19 -5.10
CA LEU A 295 -2.67 14.00 -4.50
C LEU A 295 -1.15 13.98 -4.75
N CYS A 296 -0.72 14.18 -5.98
CA CYS A 296 0.71 14.18 -6.31
C CYS A 296 1.46 15.31 -5.60
N ARG A 297 0.88 16.51 -5.51
CA ARG A 297 1.51 17.65 -4.81
C ARG A 297 1.65 17.42 -3.30
N ARG A 298 0.68 16.75 -2.66
CA ARG A 298 0.78 16.35 -1.25
C ARG A 298 1.96 15.40 -1.02
N VAL A 299 2.11 14.40 -1.90
CA VAL A 299 3.25 13.47 -1.84
C VAL A 299 4.57 14.21 -2.06
N VAL A 300 4.65 15.10 -3.04
CA VAL A 300 5.86 15.89 -3.31
C VAL A 300 6.27 16.71 -2.07
N ARG A 301 5.33 17.46 -1.46
CA ARG A 301 5.62 18.24 -0.26
C ARG A 301 6.08 17.38 0.91
N TYR A 302 5.43 16.25 1.15
CA TYR A 302 5.87 15.28 2.17
C TYR A 302 7.32 14.81 1.95
N LEU A 303 7.70 14.52 0.70
CA LEU A 303 9.06 14.09 0.35
C LEU A 303 10.10 15.22 0.47
N GLU A 304 9.71 16.46 0.18
CA GLU A 304 10.54 17.66 0.39
C GLU A 304 10.79 17.87 1.88
N ASN A 305 9.73 17.83 2.71
CA ASN A 305 9.81 17.98 4.17
C ASN A 305 10.69 16.89 4.82
N LEU A 306 10.67 15.65 4.30
CA LEU A 306 11.59 14.58 4.69
C LEU A 306 13.05 14.88 4.32
N GLY A 307 13.28 15.53 3.19
CA GLY A 307 14.60 15.95 2.73
C GLY A 307 15.19 17.06 3.60
N ASP A 308 14.34 18.00 4.03
CA ASP A 308 14.73 19.18 4.81
C ASP A 308 14.80 18.92 6.32
N GLY A 309 14.42 17.71 6.77
CA GLY A 309 14.46 17.31 8.18
C GLY A 309 13.33 17.90 9.03
N GLU A 310 12.28 18.44 8.40
CA GLU A 310 11.19 19.15 9.08
C GLU A 310 10.35 18.26 10.02
N PHE A 311 10.41 16.93 9.84
CA PHE A 311 9.79 15.97 10.76
C PHE A 311 10.56 15.80 12.10
N GLY A 312 11.60 16.62 12.36
CA GLY A 312 12.29 16.66 13.65
C GLY A 312 13.08 15.39 13.95
N MET A 313 13.68 14.81 12.91
CA MET A 313 14.57 13.66 12.99
C MET A 313 16.01 14.15 13.17
N GLU A 314 16.35 14.68 14.35
CA GLU A 314 17.77 14.81 14.70
C GLU A 314 18.38 13.42 14.89
N GLU A 315 19.47 13.15 14.18
CA GLU A 315 20.31 11.98 14.39
C GLU A 315 20.81 11.98 15.84
N GLN A 316 20.32 11.05 16.65
CA GLN A 316 21.06 10.69 17.86
C GLN A 316 22.29 9.89 17.41
N VAL A 317 23.42 10.58 17.37
CA VAL A 317 24.78 10.03 17.31
C VAL A 317 25.03 9.10 18.49
#